data_AF-A0A7L3LE76-F1
#
_entry.id   AF-A0A7L3LE76-F1
#
_cell.length_a   1.000
_cell.length_b   1.000
_cell.length_c   1.000
_cell.angle_alpha   90.00
_cell.angle_beta   90.00
_cell.angle_gamma   90.00
#
_symmetry.space_group_name_H-M   'P 1'
#
loop_
_entity.id
_entity.type
_entity.pdbx_description
1 polymer ?
#
loop_
_entity_poly.entity_id
_entity_poly.type
_entity_poly.pdbx_seq_one_letter_code
_entity_poly.pdbx_strand_id
1 'polypeptide(L)' 'IHYLPEHHYETLKFLSAHLKTVSENSEKNKMNPRNLAECFGLKLLRTSDANRVLM' A
#
# COMPACT_ATOMS: atom_id res chain seq x y z
N ILE A 1 10.13 -5.75 -7.58
CA ILE A 1 10.35 -4.30 -7.32
C ILE A 1 11.02 -3.63 -8.52
N HIS A 2 12.10 -4.19 -9.07
CA HIS A 2 12.81 -3.65 -10.25
C HIS A 2 12.06 -3.69 -11.61
N TYR A 3 10.83 -4.22 -11.63
CA TYR A 3 9.99 -4.29 -12.85
C TYR A 3 8.89 -3.23 -12.87
N LEU A 4 8.80 -2.36 -11.85
CA LEU A 4 7.86 -1.24 -11.88
C LEU A 4 8.42 -0.10 -12.74
N PRO A 5 7.59 0.56 -13.57
CA PRO A 5 8.00 1.82 -14.20
C PRO A 5 8.41 2.83 -13.13
N GLU A 6 9.39 3.68 -13.44
CA GLU A 6 10.07 4.59 -12.50
C GLU A 6 9.11 5.38 -11.60
N HIS A 7 8.10 6.04 -12.19
CA HIS A 7 7.12 6.82 -11.43
C HIS A 7 6.27 5.99 -10.47
N HIS A 8 5.96 4.73 -10.82
CA HIS A 8 5.22 3.83 -9.94
C HIS A 8 6.09 3.37 -8.77
N TYR A 9 7.38 3.12 -9.03
CA TYR A 9 8.33 2.78 -7.98
C TYR A 9 8.52 3.94 -6.98
N GLU A 10 8.74 5.17 -7.47
CA GLU A 10 8.90 6.33 -6.58
C GLU A 10 7.63 6.61 -5.76
N THR A 11 6.45 6.45 -6.36
CA THR A 11 5.17 6.54 -5.62
C THR A 11 5.08 5.49 -4.52
N LEU A 12 5.37 4.22 -4.84
CA LEU A 12 5.31 3.13 -3.88
C LEU A 12 6.34 3.30 -2.76
N LYS A 13 7.54 3.79 -3.08
CA LYS A 13 8.61 4.08 -2.12
C LYS A 13 8.20 5.19 -1.15
N PHE A 14 7.67 6.30 -1.67
CA PHE A 14 7.17 7.40 -0.83
C PHE A 14 6.03 6.93 0.09
N LEU A 15 5.06 6.22 -0.48
CA LEU A 15 3.93 5.70 0.29
C LEU A 15 4.38 4.69 1.36
N SER A 16 5.30 3.79 1.04
CA SER A 16 5.83 2.80 2.00
C SER A 16 6.54 3.48 3.16
N ALA A 17 7.33 4.53 2.88
CA ALA A 17 7.97 5.33 3.92
C ALA A 17 6.93 6.02 4.83
N HIS A 18 5.88 6.58 4.24
CA HIS A 18 4.79 7.20 5.01
C HIS A 18 4.05 6.19 5.90
N LEU A 19 3.67 5.03 5.36
CA LEU A 19 2.96 3.99 6.11
C LEU A 19 3.82 3.45 7.27
N LYS A 20 5.15 3.41 7.11
CA LYS A 20 6.06 3.10 8.21
C LYS A 20 5.91 4.11 9.36
N THR A 21 5.98 5.41 9.08
CA THR A 21 5.80 6.46 10.10
C THR A 21 4.43 6.38 10.78
N VAL A 22 3.37 6.07 10.01
CA VAL A 22 2.03 5.86 10.59
C VAL A 22 2.04 4.66 11.56
N SER A 23 2.69 3.56 11.19
CA SER A 23 2.76 2.34 12.01
C SER A 23 3.59 2.50 13.29
N GLU A 24 4.64 3.33 13.24
CA GLU A 24 5.47 3.67 14.42
C GLU A 24 4.66 4.45 15.47
N ASN A 25 3.58 5.13 15.09
CA ASN A 25 2.68 5.84 16.00
C ASN A 25 1.43 5.02 16.38
N SER A 26 1.48 3.69 16.23
CA SER A 26 0.35 2.77 16.42
C SER A 26 -0.25 2.77 17.83
N GLU A 27 0.52 3.14 18.86
CA GLU A 27 -0.01 3.29 20.23
C GLU A 27 -1.11 4.36 20.31
N LYS A 28 -0.96 5.45 19.54
CA LYS A 28 -1.90 6.58 19.52
C LYS A 28 -2.97 6.43 18.44
N ASN A 29 -2.57 6.13 17.21
CA ASN A 29 -3.49 6.10 16.05
C ASN A 29 -4.14 4.72 15.82
N LYS A 30 -3.72 3.67 16.54
CA LYS A 30 -4.23 2.29 16.42
C LYS A 30 -4.03 1.65 15.04
N MET A 31 -3.14 2.20 14.22
CA MET A 31 -2.81 1.68 12.88
C MET A 31 -1.52 0.86 12.92
N ASN A 32 -1.60 -0.39 13.36
CA ASN A 32 -0.48 -1.32 13.24
C ASN A 32 -0.26 -1.72 11.75
N PRO A 33 0.89 -2.35 11.40
CA PRO A 33 1.17 -2.76 10.02
C PRO A 33 0.09 -3.65 9.39
N ARG A 34 -0.60 -4.49 10.18
CA ARG A 34 -1.70 -5.36 9.69
C ARG A 34 -2.92 -4.54 9.27
N ASN A 35 -3.34 -3.57 10.08
CA ASN A 35 -4.47 -2.67 9.78
C ASN A 35 -4.16 -1.83 8.53
N LEU A 36 -2.92 -1.36 8.38
CA LEU A 36 -2.48 -0.64 7.19
C LEU A 36 -2.47 -1.54 5.95
N ALA A 37 -2.00 -2.79 6.07
CA ALA A 37 -2.04 -3.76 4.99
C ALA A 37 -3.48 -4.10 4.55
N GLU A 38 -4.45 -4.18 5.47
CA GLU A 38 -5.86 -4.37 5.12
C GLU A 38 -6.44 -3.15 4.38
N CYS A 39 -6.09 -1.93 4.81
CA CYS A 39 -6.57 -0.70 4.19
C CYS A 39 -5.96 -0.41 2.81
N PHE A 40 -4.67 -0.73 2.63
CA PHE A 40 -3.89 -0.33 1.47
C PHE A 40 -3.45 -1.51 0.60
N GLY A 41 -3.32 -2.72 1.12
CA GLY A 41 -2.82 -3.89 0.40
C GLY A 41 -3.60 -4.19 -0.86
N LEU A 42 -4.95 -4.23 -0.78
CA LEU A 42 -5.83 -4.45 -1.94
C LEU A 42 -5.92 -3.24 -2.88
N LYS A 43 -5.63 -2.04 -2.38
CA LYS A 43 -5.69 -0.80 -3.19
C LYS A 43 -4.41 -0.59 -4.00
N LEU A 44 -3.27 -1.03 -3.46
CA LEU A 44 -1.96 -0.97 -4.10
C LEU A 44 -1.72 -2.16 -5.01
N LEU A 45 -2.18 -3.34 -4.61
CA LEU A 45 -2.16 -4.54 -5.43
C LEU A 45 -3.46 -4.61 -6.21
N ARG A 46 -3.51 -3.98 -7.38
CA ARG A 46 -4.50 -4.39 -8.39
C ARG A 46 -4.13 -5.82 -8.80
N THR A 47 -4.79 -6.82 -8.23
CA THR A 47 -4.82 -8.13 -8.86
C THR A 47 -5.55 -7.97 -10.19
N SER A 48 -5.02 -8.58 -11.24
CA SER A 48 -5.56 -8.55 -12.60
C SER A 48 -7.05 -8.94 -12.68
N ASP A 49 -7.59 -9.57 -11.64
CA ASP A 49 -8.99 -9.99 -11.51
C ASP A 49 -9.97 -8.86 -11.18
N ALA A 50 -9.52 -7.71 -10.65
CA ALA A 50 -10.42 -6.59 -10.39
C ALA A 50 -11.03 -5.99 -11.69
N ASN A 51 -10.43 -6.27 -12.86
CA ASN A 51 -10.97 -5.88 -14.17
C ASN A 51 -11.98 -6.89 -14.75
N ARG A 52 -12.12 -8.10 -14.20
CA ARG A 52 -13.05 -9.13 -14.72
C ARG A 52 -14.42 -9.17 -14.03
N VAL A 53 -14.59 -8.44 -12.92
CA VAL A 53 -15.88 -8.34 -12.20
C VAL A 53 -16.65 -7.06 -12.60
N LEU A 54 -16.06 -6.21 -13.43
CA LEU A 54 -16.67 -4.96 -13.94
C LEU A 54 -16.93 -4.97 -15.47
N MET A 55 -16.97 -6.15 -16.09
CA MET A 55 -17.50 -6.33 -17.46
C MET A 55 -18.72 -7.24 -17.45
#